data_AF-A0A066WX43-F1
#
_entry.id   AF-A0A066WX43-F1
#
_cell.length_a   1.000
_cell.length_b   1.000
_cell.length_c   1.000
_cell.angle_alpha   90.00
_cell.angle_beta   90.00
_cell.angle_gamma   90.00
#
_symmetry.space_group_name_H-M   'P 1'
#
loop_
_entity.id
_entity.type
_entity.pdbx_description
1 polymer ?
#
loop_
_entity_poly.entity_id
_entity_poly.type
_entity_poly.pdbx_seq_one_letter_code
_entity_poly.pdbx_strand_id
1 'polypeptide(L)'
;MDSSLKWKPHIDETERKVTNTITALSSPGSSTWGVKTREMRTIYKGVAIPQMMYTCSLWSNSGWGGNGYTKRTLHRVSRLQARAARAMSGAYRATSFPALDVEMHLMPVKQQIWKHNIDTISRIGTAKAHTFRGKRTSPRQTISKRLLEDQDATSEEPEHIPPFVTPPWWKGPRVHIVEGAEQAEKEHQRCLEQNTNAIHIYTDGSGINGQIGAAAVCISTQQTSEAHIGDNMTSTVHARELQGIVLALEIAQADKENGNHRSKVFIHTDNQATIRSSAKPKGKSGAYLLEIIADKT
;
A
#
# COMPACT_ATOMS: atom_id res chain seq x y z
N MET A 1 -9.06 6.06 -35.07
CA MET A 1 -8.90 6.70 -33.74
C MET A 1 -10.08 7.63 -33.49
N ASP A 2 -10.58 7.73 -32.26
CA ASP A 2 -11.65 8.68 -31.88
C ASP A 2 -11.05 10.09 -31.74
N SER A 3 -11.13 10.88 -32.81
CA SER A 3 -10.62 12.26 -32.86
C SER A 3 -11.32 13.20 -31.87
N SER A 4 -12.48 12.81 -31.36
CA SER A 4 -13.29 13.60 -30.43
C SER A 4 -13.08 13.24 -28.95
N LEU A 5 -12.25 12.22 -28.66
CA LEU A 5 -12.01 11.71 -27.30
C LEU A 5 -13.31 11.54 -26.49
N LYS A 6 -14.37 11.08 -27.16
CA LYS A 6 -15.68 10.82 -26.52
C LYS A 6 -15.68 9.47 -25.79
N TRP A 7 -14.68 8.63 -26.04
CA TRP A 7 -14.47 7.31 -25.42
C TRP A 7 -15.63 6.34 -25.61
N LYS A 8 -16.66 6.68 -26.39
CA LYS A 8 -17.80 5.80 -26.67
C LYS A 8 -17.36 4.49 -27.33
N PRO A 9 -16.53 4.48 -28.39
CA PRO A 9 -16.06 3.24 -28.99
C PRO A 9 -15.29 2.36 -28.00
N HIS A 10 -14.52 3.00 -27.11
CA HIS A 10 -13.79 2.31 -26.05
C HIS A 10 -14.74 1.64 -25.04
N ILE A 11 -15.74 2.36 -24.55
CA ILE A 11 -16.74 1.80 -23.63
C ILE A 11 -17.56 0.69 -24.30
N ASP A 12 -17.90 0.82 -25.58
CA ASP A 12 -18.61 -0.21 -26.35
C ASP A 12 -17.77 -1.49 -26.45
N GLU A 13 -16.46 -1.36 -26.72
CA GLU A 13 -15.55 -2.49 -26.78
C GLU A 13 -15.29 -3.14 -25.41
N THR A 14 -15.15 -2.34 -24.36
CA THR A 14 -15.09 -2.83 -22.98
C THR A 14 -16.35 -3.61 -22.62
N GLU A 15 -17.54 -3.11 -22.97
CA GLU A 15 -18.80 -3.81 -22.72
C GLU A 15 -18.87 -5.16 -23.44
N ARG A 16 -18.40 -5.21 -24.70
CA ARG A 16 -18.32 -6.44 -25.48
C ARG A 16 -17.38 -7.47 -24.83
N LYS A 17 -16.14 -7.06 -24.51
CA LYS A 17 -15.12 -7.94 -23.89
C LYS A 17 -15.59 -8.49 -22.53
N VAL A 18 -16.05 -7.60 -21.66
CA VAL A 18 -16.49 -7.97 -20.31
C VAL A 18 -17.74 -8.85 -20.36
N THR A 19 -18.67 -8.58 -21.29
CA THR A 19 -19.82 -9.46 -21.52
C THR A 19 -19.38 -10.87 -21.88
N ASN A 20 -18.41 -11.03 -22.79
CA ASN A 20 -17.90 -12.35 -23.15
C ASN A 20 -17.25 -13.05 -21.95
N THR A 21 -16.48 -12.33 -21.14
CA THR A 21 -15.90 -12.85 -19.90
C THR A 21 -16.97 -13.28 -18.90
N ILE A 22 -18.06 -12.51 -18.72
CA ILE A 22 -19.17 -12.88 -17.83
C ILE A 22 -19.91 -14.11 -18.35
N THR A 23 -20.17 -14.20 -19.66
CA THR A 23 -20.80 -15.38 -20.26
C THR A 23 -19.93 -16.62 -20.05
N ALA A 24 -18.61 -16.51 -20.25
CA ALA A 24 -17.68 -17.59 -19.98
C ALA A 24 -17.63 -17.95 -18.48
N LEU A 25 -17.69 -16.96 -17.58
CA LEU A 25 -17.76 -17.18 -16.13
C LEU A 25 -19.03 -17.93 -15.70
N SER A 26 -20.12 -17.77 -16.45
CA SER A 26 -21.41 -18.42 -16.22
C SER A 26 -21.49 -19.83 -16.84
N SER A 27 -20.47 -20.24 -17.61
CA SER A 27 -20.44 -21.50 -18.34
C SER A 27 -20.01 -22.75 -17.53
N PRO A 28 -19.22 -22.68 -16.43
CA PRO A 28 -18.91 -23.85 -15.62
C PRO A 28 -20.17 -24.36 -14.92
N GLY A 29 -20.55 -25.61 -15.21
CA GLY A 29 -21.89 -26.16 -15.01
C GLY A 29 -22.32 -26.47 -13.57
N SER A 30 -23.66 -26.50 -13.43
CA SER A 30 -24.58 -27.02 -12.39
C SER A 30 -24.22 -26.95 -10.88
N SER A 31 -25.28 -26.75 -10.10
CA SER A 31 -25.35 -26.53 -8.64
C SER A 31 -24.74 -27.62 -7.75
N THR A 32 -24.17 -28.69 -8.31
CA THR A 32 -23.58 -29.82 -7.57
C THR A 32 -22.08 -29.99 -7.82
N TRP A 33 -21.53 -29.50 -8.94
CA TRP A 33 -20.11 -29.62 -9.33
C TRP A 33 -19.50 -28.32 -9.88
N GLY A 34 -20.22 -27.20 -9.73
CA GLY A 34 -19.81 -25.90 -10.24
C GLY A 34 -18.67 -25.24 -9.46
N VAL A 35 -18.04 -24.27 -10.12
CA VAL A 35 -17.01 -23.40 -9.53
C VAL A 35 -17.61 -22.65 -8.34
N LYS A 36 -16.90 -22.60 -7.21
CA LYS A 36 -17.41 -21.93 -6.01
C LYS A 36 -17.55 -20.43 -6.28
N THR A 37 -18.54 -19.77 -5.67
CA THR A 37 -18.72 -18.31 -5.77
C THR A 37 -17.44 -17.53 -5.44
N ARG A 38 -16.63 -18.02 -4.50
CA ARG A 38 -15.32 -17.44 -4.16
C ARG A 38 -14.35 -17.47 -5.35
N GLU A 39 -14.28 -18.58 -6.07
CA GLU A 39 -13.40 -18.76 -7.22
C GLU A 39 -13.89 -17.94 -8.41
N MET A 40 -15.20 -17.93 -8.66
CA MET A 40 -15.79 -17.06 -9.69
C MET A 40 -15.49 -15.58 -9.40
N ARG A 41 -15.58 -15.17 -8.13
CA ARG A 41 -15.23 -13.82 -7.69
C ARG A 41 -13.75 -13.51 -7.92
N THR A 42 -12.85 -14.46 -7.65
CA THR A 42 -11.42 -14.31 -7.94
C THR A 42 -11.19 -14.12 -9.44
N ILE A 43 -11.82 -14.93 -10.29
CA ILE A 43 -11.71 -14.80 -11.75
C ILE A 43 -12.28 -13.46 -12.22
N TYR A 44 -13.45 -13.05 -11.73
CA TYR A 44 -14.04 -11.75 -12.03
C TYR A 44 -13.10 -10.60 -11.68
N LYS A 45 -12.55 -10.62 -10.46
CA LYS A 45 -11.58 -9.60 -10.00
C LYS A 45 -10.28 -9.63 -10.80
N GLY A 46 -9.83 -10.79 -11.24
CA GLY A 46 -8.58 -10.95 -12.00
C GLY A 46 -8.68 -10.66 -13.50
N VAL A 47 -9.88 -10.74 -14.10
CA VAL A 47 -10.04 -10.62 -15.56
C VAL A 47 -11.00 -9.49 -15.95
N ALA A 48 -12.24 -9.54 -15.46
CA ALA A 48 -13.28 -8.59 -15.88
C ALA A 48 -13.04 -7.18 -15.32
N ILE A 49 -12.63 -7.05 -14.04
CA ILE A 49 -12.32 -5.73 -13.45
C ILE A 49 -11.18 -5.05 -14.22
N PRO A 50 -10.03 -5.68 -14.51
CA PRO A 50 -8.99 -5.08 -15.34
C PRO A 50 -9.47 -4.63 -16.72
N GLN A 51 -10.32 -5.42 -17.39
CA GLN A 51 -10.92 -5.01 -18.67
C GLN A 51 -11.82 -3.78 -18.53
N MET A 52 -12.64 -3.73 -17.47
CA MET A 52 -13.52 -2.59 -17.16
C MET A 52 -12.74 -1.33 -16.81
N MET A 53 -11.65 -1.48 -16.06
CA MET A 53 -10.83 -0.38 -15.53
C MET A 53 -9.71 0.05 -16.47
N TYR A 54 -9.52 -0.65 -17.60
CA TYR A 54 -8.50 -0.28 -18.58
C TYR A 54 -8.71 1.17 -19.04
N THR A 55 -7.65 1.98 -18.90
CA THR A 55 -7.61 3.42 -19.21
C THR A 55 -8.64 4.27 -18.45
N CYS A 56 -9.16 3.83 -17.30
CA CYS A 56 -10.20 4.59 -16.59
C CYS A 56 -9.72 5.94 -16.07
N SER A 57 -8.43 6.11 -15.80
CA SER A 57 -7.84 7.42 -15.51
C SER A 57 -8.01 8.43 -16.64
N LEU A 58 -8.13 7.98 -17.88
CA LEU A 58 -8.37 8.83 -19.05
C LEU A 58 -9.86 9.04 -19.30
N TRP A 59 -10.62 7.96 -19.54
CA TRP A 59 -12.02 8.10 -19.93
C TRP A 59 -12.91 8.62 -18.80
N SER A 60 -12.58 8.35 -17.53
CA SER A 60 -13.34 8.87 -16.39
C SER A 60 -13.11 10.37 -16.14
N ASN A 61 -12.13 10.98 -16.80
CA ASN A 61 -11.76 12.38 -16.65
C ASN A 61 -11.77 13.13 -17.99
N SER A 62 -12.42 12.56 -19.01
CA SER A 62 -12.46 13.07 -20.37
C SER A 62 -13.49 14.19 -20.61
N GLY A 63 -14.28 14.54 -19.59
CA GLY A 63 -15.30 15.58 -19.65
C GLY A 63 -14.74 17.00 -19.61
N TRP A 64 -14.89 17.70 -20.74
CA TRP A 64 -14.65 19.13 -20.86
C TRP A 64 -15.79 19.85 -20.12
N GLY A 65 -15.48 20.51 -19.00
CA GLY A 65 -16.50 21.20 -18.18
C GLY A 65 -16.76 20.62 -16.78
N GLY A 66 -15.83 19.83 -16.23
CA GLY A 66 -15.79 19.54 -14.78
C GLY A 66 -16.40 18.19 -14.34
N ASN A 67 -17.33 17.64 -15.12
CA ASN A 67 -17.91 16.32 -14.84
C ASN A 67 -17.21 15.25 -15.67
N GLY A 68 -16.40 14.42 -15.02
CA GLY A 68 -15.42 13.56 -15.67
C GLY A 68 -16.01 12.58 -16.68
N TYR A 69 -16.93 11.72 -16.22
CA TYR A 69 -17.69 10.78 -17.06
C TYR A 69 -19.18 10.94 -16.83
N THR A 70 -19.97 10.57 -17.83
CA THR A 70 -21.42 10.71 -17.76
C THR A 70 -22.05 9.68 -16.80
N LYS A 71 -23.17 10.04 -16.15
CA LYS A 71 -24.01 9.10 -15.39
C LYS A 71 -24.39 7.87 -16.22
N ARG A 72 -24.55 8.03 -17.55
CA ARG A 72 -24.81 6.95 -18.50
C ARG A 72 -23.64 5.97 -18.59
N THR A 73 -22.41 6.47 -18.71
CA THR A 73 -21.20 5.63 -18.72
C THR A 73 -21.06 4.87 -17.39
N LEU A 74 -21.25 5.55 -16.26
CA LEU A 74 -21.25 4.91 -14.94
C LEU A 74 -22.25 3.74 -14.91
N HIS A 75 -23.50 4.03 -15.29
CA HIS A 75 -24.57 3.05 -15.24
C HIS A 75 -24.30 1.83 -16.15
N ARG A 76 -23.71 2.03 -17.34
CA ARG A 76 -23.30 0.91 -18.22
C ARG A 76 -22.28 0.00 -17.54
N VAL A 77 -21.23 0.57 -16.96
CA VAL A 77 -20.17 -0.20 -16.29
C VAL A 77 -20.71 -0.86 -15.00
N SER A 78 -21.54 -0.16 -14.22
CA SER A 78 -22.24 -0.74 -13.06
C SER A 78 -23.16 -1.90 -13.43
N ARG A 79 -23.86 -1.80 -14.58
CA ARG A 79 -24.71 -2.88 -15.08
C ARG A 79 -23.91 -4.14 -15.43
N LEU A 80 -22.68 -4.00 -15.95
CA LEU A 80 -21.77 -5.13 -16.18
C LEU A 80 -21.38 -5.81 -14.87
N GLN A 81 -21.00 -5.04 -13.85
CA GLN A 81 -20.71 -5.59 -12.52
C GLN A 81 -21.93 -6.31 -11.92
N ALA A 82 -23.11 -5.69 -11.98
CA ALA A 82 -24.34 -6.31 -11.50
C ALA A 82 -24.72 -7.57 -12.27
N ARG A 83 -24.41 -7.65 -13.57
CA ARG A 83 -24.60 -8.87 -14.37
C ARG A 83 -23.65 -9.98 -13.92
N ALA A 84 -22.37 -9.65 -13.67
CA ALA A 84 -21.39 -10.58 -13.13
C ALA A 84 -21.79 -11.07 -11.73
N ALA A 85 -22.20 -10.16 -10.84
CA ALA A 85 -22.62 -10.49 -9.49
C ALA A 85 -23.81 -11.46 -9.48
N ARG A 86 -24.81 -11.23 -10.35
CA ARG A 86 -25.93 -12.17 -10.51
C ARG A 86 -25.48 -13.54 -11.03
N ALA A 87 -24.54 -13.57 -11.98
CA ALA A 87 -23.98 -14.84 -12.46
C ALA A 87 -23.26 -15.62 -11.36
N MET A 88 -22.55 -14.93 -10.46
CA MET A 88 -21.82 -15.55 -9.35
C MET A 88 -22.72 -16.00 -8.19
N SER A 89 -23.81 -15.29 -7.93
CA SER A 89 -24.67 -15.53 -6.76
C SER A 89 -25.99 -16.24 -7.08
N GLY A 90 -26.40 -16.30 -8.34
CA GLY A 90 -27.74 -16.76 -8.73
C GLY A 90 -28.86 -15.81 -8.30
N ALA A 91 -28.55 -14.59 -7.86
CA ALA A 91 -29.54 -13.64 -7.37
C ALA A 91 -30.55 -13.22 -8.45
N TYR A 92 -31.78 -12.92 -8.02
CA TYR A 92 -32.86 -12.49 -8.89
C TYR A 92 -32.49 -11.28 -9.76
N ARG A 93 -33.08 -11.22 -10.95
CA ARG A 93 -32.88 -10.11 -11.89
C ARG A 93 -33.25 -8.75 -11.26
N ALA A 94 -34.25 -8.74 -10.38
CA ALA A 94 -34.73 -7.55 -9.68
C ALA A 94 -33.82 -7.06 -8.54
N THR A 95 -32.83 -7.86 -8.11
CA THR A 95 -31.91 -7.46 -7.03
C THR A 95 -31.16 -6.18 -7.42
N SER A 96 -31.13 -5.21 -6.50
CA SER A 96 -30.50 -3.91 -6.72
C SER A 96 -28.98 -4.03 -6.88
N PHE A 97 -28.36 -3.11 -7.62
CA PHE A 97 -26.90 -3.15 -7.83
C PHE A 97 -26.12 -3.03 -6.51
N PRO A 98 -26.47 -2.13 -5.58
CA PRO A 98 -25.76 -2.04 -4.30
C PRO A 98 -25.87 -3.32 -3.47
N ALA A 99 -27.04 -3.97 -3.44
CA ALA A 99 -27.20 -5.23 -2.70
C ALA A 99 -26.32 -6.35 -3.28
N LEU A 100 -26.22 -6.41 -4.62
CA LEU A 100 -25.32 -7.35 -5.30
C LEU A 100 -23.85 -7.09 -4.97
N ASP A 101 -23.44 -5.82 -4.94
CA ASP A 101 -22.07 -5.43 -4.60
C ASP A 101 -21.71 -5.83 -3.16
N VAL A 102 -22.61 -5.60 -2.21
CA VAL A 102 -22.43 -5.99 -0.80
C VAL A 102 -22.34 -7.51 -0.66
N GLU A 103 -23.33 -8.24 -1.19
CA GLU A 103 -23.39 -9.70 -1.09
C GLU A 103 -22.16 -10.36 -1.73
N MET A 104 -21.73 -9.85 -2.89
CA MET A 104 -20.56 -10.35 -3.60
C MET A 104 -19.23 -9.74 -3.14
N HIS A 105 -19.23 -8.92 -2.08
CA HIS A 105 -18.07 -8.20 -1.55
C HIS A 105 -17.23 -7.57 -2.69
N LEU A 106 -17.93 -6.87 -3.57
CA LEU A 106 -17.38 -6.11 -4.68
C LEU A 106 -17.40 -4.63 -4.29
N MET A 107 -16.29 -3.96 -4.52
CA MET A 107 -16.26 -2.50 -4.42
C MET A 107 -17.20 -1.92 -5.48
N PRO A 108 -18.08 -0.96 -5.18
CA PRO A 108 -18.95 -0.41 -6.22
C PRO A 108 -18.14 0.33 -7.28
N VAL A 109 -18.62 0.31 -8.53
CA VAL A 109 -17.84 0.78 -9.71
C VAL A 109 -17.35 2.22 -9.56
N LYS A 110 -18.14 3.11 -8.95
CA LYS A 110 -17.74 4.50 -8.73
C LYS A 110 -16.47 4.59 -7.86
N GLN A 111 -16.42 3.81 -6.79
CA GLN A 111 -15.29 3.73 -5.87
C GLN A 111 -14.08 3.05 -6.53
N GLN A 112 -14.28 2.05 -7.39
CA GLN A 112 -13.19 1.45 -8.17
C GLN A 112 -12.53 2.47 -9.10
N ILE A 113 -13.33 3.30 -9.79
CA ILE A 113 -12.83 4.39 -10.65
C ILE A 113 -12.03 5.39 -9.81
N TRP A 114 -12.57 5.80 -8.66
CA TRP A 114 -11.89 6.75 -7.77
C TRP A 114 -10.58 6.19 -7.24
N LYS A 115 -10.59 4.94 -6.74
CA LYS A 115 -9.38 4.23 -6.31
C LYS A 115 -8.33 4.17 -7.42
N HIS A 116 -8.73 3.83 -8.64
CA HIS A 116 -7.79 3.74 -9.76
C HIS A 116 -7.21 5.11 -10.14
N ASN A 117 -8.00 6.18 -10.05
CA ASN A 117 -7.53 7.55 -10.27
C ASN A 117 -6.49 7.97 -9.23
N ILE A 118 -6.73 7.68 -7.95
CA ILE A 118 -5.76 7.93 -6.87
C ILE A 118 -4.49 7.12 -7.11
N ASP A 119 -4.62 5.80 -7.28
CA ASP A 119 -3.48 4.91 -7.52
C ASP A 119 -2.65 5.37 -8.74
N THR A 120 -3.30 5.90 -9.78
CA THR A 120 -2.62 6.44 -10.97
C THR A 120 -1.81 7.69 -10.64
N ILE A 121 -2.38 8.66 -9.91
CA ILE A 121 -1.66 9.88 -9.52
C ILE A 121 -0.51 9.56 -8.56
N SER A 122 -0.73 8.68 -7.59
CA SER A 122 0.32 8.24 -6.66
C SER A 122 1.50 7.59 -7.39
N ARG A 123 1.26 6.80 -8.45
CA ARG A 123 2.32 6.17 -9.26
C ARG A 123 3.08 7.15 -10.15
N ILE A 124 2.37 8.09 -10.78
CA ILE A 124 2.99 9.08 -11.68
C ILE A 124 3.68 10.19 -10.86
N GLY A 125 3.36 10.29 -9.56
CA GLY A 125 3.85 11.31 -8.64
C GLY A 125 3.12 12.63 -8.82
N THR A 126 2.99 13.38 -7.73
CA THR A 126 2.48 14.76 -7.69
C THR A 126 3.54 15.78 -8.13
N ALA A 127 4.40 15.44 -9.09
CA ALA A 127 5.30 16.40 -9.70
C ALA A 127 4.54 17.70 -10.01
N LYS A 128 5.10 18.85 -9.60
CA LYS A 128 4.50 20.17 -9.80
C LYS A 128 4.08 20.24 -11.26
N ALA A 129 2.78 20.18 -11.50
CA ALA A 129 2.28 20.29 -12.87
C ALA A 129 2.74 21.65 -13.34
N HIS A 130 3.71 21.70 -14.27
CA HIS A 130 4.02 22.93 -14.95
C HIS A 130 2.69 23.48 -15.45
N THR A 131 2.40 24.73 -15.09
CA THR A 131 1.18 25.42 -15.49
C THR A 131 1.23 25.57 -17.01
N PHE A 132 0.75 24.54 -17.71
CA PHE A 132 0.50 24.64 -19.13
C PHE A 132 -0.51 25.78 -19.30
N ARG A 133 -0.08 26.86 -19.97
CA ARG A 133 -0.89 28.05 -20.30
C ARG A 133 -1.98 27.74 -21.33
N GLY A 134 -2.65 26.58 -21.21
CA GLY A 134 -3.75 26.15 -22.05
C GLY A 134 -5.05 26.10 -21.26
N LYS A 135 -6.17 26.47 -21.88
CA LYS A 135 -7.53 26.39 -21.30
C LYS A 135 -8.02 24.96 -21.00
N ARG A 136 -7.19 23.93 -21.27
CA ARG A 136 -7.59 22.52 -21.27
C ARG A 136 -7.01 21.83 -20.04
N THR A 137 -7.89 21.44 -19.12
CA THR A 137 -7.50 20.63 -17.96
C THR A 137 -7.16 19.21 -18.43
N SER A 138 -5.94 18.77 -18.17
CA SER A 138 -5.53 17.38 -18.43
C SER A 138 -6.22 16.41 -17.45
N PRO A 139 -6.40 15.12 -17.81
CA PRO A 139 -6.93 14.11 -16.89
C PRO A 139 -6.19 14.09 -15.54
N ARG A 140 -4.86 14.26 -15.56
CA ARG A 140 -4.03 14.39 -14.36
C ARG A 140 -4.48 15.56 -13.48
N GLN A 141 -4.57 16.76 -14.06
CA GLN A 141 -5.00 17.95 -13.33
C GLN A 141 -6.44 17.81 -12.79
N THR A 142 -7.34 17.17 -13.54
CA THR A 142 -8.71 16.91 -13.08
C THR A 142 -8.73 15.99 -11.86
N ILE A 143 -7.95 14.91 -11.87
CA ILE A 143 -7.86 14.00 -10.72
C ILE A 143 -7.22 14.71 -9.53
N SER A 144 -6.09 15.39 -9.74
CA SER A 144 -5.40 16.13 -8.66
C SER A 144 -6.30 17.19 -8.04
N LYS A 145 -7.05 17.95 -8.84
CA LYS A 145 -7.98 18.96 -8.33
C LYS A 145 -9.09 18.33 -7.47
N ARG A 146 -9.70 17.24 -7.93
CA ARG A 146 -10.72 16.52 -7.14
C ARG A 146 -10.16 15.96 -5.84
N LEU A 147 -8.92 15.46 -5.85
CA LEU A 147 -8.28 14.96 -4.64
C LEU A 147 -8.06 16.09 -3.63
N LEU A 148 -7.64 17.27 -4.09
CA LEU A 148 -7.48 18.45 -3.24
C LEU A 148 -8.82 19.03 -2.75
N GLU A 149 -9.89 18.91 -3.54
CA GLU A 149 -11.24 19.30 -3.14
C GLU A 149 -11.87 18.33 -2.11
N ASP A 150 -11.55 17.03 -2.19
CA ASP A 150 -12.03 15.99 -1.28
C ASP A 150 -11.19 15.90 0.01
N GLN A 151 -9.94 16.37 0.00
CA GLN A 151 -9.15 16.53 1.20
C GLN A 151 -9.64 17.76 1.96
N ASP A 152 -10.53 17.54 2.94
CA ASP A 152 -10.64 18.47 4.08
C ASP A 152 -9.23 18.78 4.54
N ALA A 153 -8.94 20.05 4.81
CA ALA A 153 -7.60 20.61 4.99
C ALA A 153 -6.79 19.95 6.13
N THR A 154 -6.33 18.71 5.93
CA THR A 154 -5.31 18.08 6.74
C THR A 154 -4.00 18.65 6.25
N SER A 155 -3.41 19.54 7.05
CA SER A 155 -2.11 20.20 6.84
C SER A 155 -0.92 19.22 6.80
N GLU A 156 -1.17 17.93 6.66
CA GLU A 156 -0.13 16.90 6.66
C GLU A 156 0.41 16.72 5.25
N GLU A 157 1.72 16.93 5.10
CA GLU A 157 2.41 16.67 3.86
C GLU A 157 2.40 15.16 3.57
N PRO A 158 1.99 14.72 2.37
CA PRO A 158 2.04 13.31 2.01
C PRO A 158 3.46 12.76 2.11
N GLU A 159 3.61 11.55 2.66
CA GLU A 159 4.90 10.86 2.70
C GLU A 159 5.51 10.75 1.28
N HIS A 160 6.70 11.31 1.11
CA HIS A 160 7.48 11.11 -0.11
C HIS A 160 8.17 9.74 -0.06
N ILE A 161 7.67 8.78 -0.84
CA ILE A 161 8.27 7.44 -0.93
C ILE A 161 9.24 7.42 -2.12
N PRO A 162 10.56 7.34 -1.89
CA PRO A 162 11.53 7.23 -2.98
C PRO A 162 11.33 5.92 -3.76
N PRO A 163 11.56 5.90 -5.09
CA PRO A 163 11.50 4.66 -5.88
C PRO A 163 12.57 3.65 -5.44
N PHE A 164 13.73 4.13 -5.00
CA PHE A 164 14.83 3.34 -4.46
C PHE A 164 15.35 4.02 -3.20
N VAL A 165 15.32 3.31 -2.07
CA VAL A 165 15.84 3.82 -0.79
C VAL A 165 17.37 3.76 -0.76
N THR A 166 17.95 2.68 -1.27
CA THR A 166 19.40 2.50 -1.40
C THR A 166 19.78 2.12 -2.82
N PRO A 167 21.01 2.41 -3.27
CA PRO A 167 21.46 2.01 -4.60
C PRO A 167 21.59 0.48 -4.70
N PRO A 168 21.50 -0.11 -5.91
CA PRO A 168 21.49 -1.57 -6.09
C PRO A 168 22.73 -2.32 -5.56
N TRP A 169 23.85 -1.63 -5.39
CA TRP A 169 25.11 -2.18 -4.87
C TRP A 169 25.28 -2.00 -3.35
N TRP A 170 24.35 -1.34 -2.67
CA TRP A 170 24.38 -1.19 -1.22
C TRP A 170 24.24 -2.55 -0.53
N LYS A 171 25.04 -2.78 0.52
CA LYS A 171 25.04 -4.01 1.30
C LYS A 171 24.55 -3.69 2.71
N GLY A 172 23.39 -4.21 3.06
CA GLY A 172 22.81 -3.99 4.38
C GLY A 172 23.45 -4.79 5.51
N PRO A 173 22.98 -4.54 6.75
CA PRO A 173 23.48 -5.23 7.92
C PRO A 173 23.22 -6.74 7.84
N ARG A 174 24.05 -7.51 8.56
CA ARG A 174 23.85 -8.96 8.68
C ARG A 174 22.61 -9.23 9.52
N VAL A 175 21.66 -9.97 8.94
CA VAL A 175 20.42 -10.35 9.61
C VAL A 175 20.38 -11.83 9.90
N HIS A 176 19.85 -12.17 11.07
CA HIS A 176 19.64 -13.53 11.53
C HIS A 176 18.20 -13.61 12.05
N ILE A 177 17.41 -14.51 11.47
CA ILE A 177 16.02 -14.75 11.87
C ILE A 177 15.92 -16.25 12.13
N VAL A 178 15.64 -16.61 13.38
CA VAL A 178 15.51 -18.00 13.82
C VAL A 178 14.02 -18.37 13.89
N GLU A 179 13.69 -19.63 13.65
CA GLU A 179 12.31 -20.11 13.69
C GLU A 179 11.90 -20.49 15.12
N GLY A 180 11.04 -19.68 15.73
CA GLY A 180 10.45 -19.98 17.04
C GLY A 180 11.23 -19.42 18.24
N ALA A 181 10.51 -19.24 19.34
CA ALA A 181 10.99 -18.51 20.51
C ALA A 181 12.14 -19.22 21.24
N GLU A 182 12.03 -20.53 21.47
CA GLU A 182 13.05 -21.31 22.20
C GLU A 182 14.41 -21.28 21.49
N GLN A 183 14.41 -21.35 20.16
CA GLN A 183 15.63 -21.33 19.37
C GLN A 183 16.23 -19.92 19.31
N ALA A 184 15.38 -18.89 19.24
CA ALA A 184 15.81 -17.49 19.32
C ALA A 184 16.46 -17.17 20.68
N GLU A 185 15.91 -17.69 21.78
CA GLU A 185 16.48 -17.54 23.12
C GLU A 185 17.86 -18.21 23.24
N LYS A 186 17.99 -19.46 22.77
CA LYS A 186 19.28 -20.17 22.77
C LYS A 186 20.36 -19.43 21.97
N GLU A 187 20.02 -18.95 20.78
CA GLU A 187 20.96 -18.21 19.94
C GLU A 187 21.29 -16.82 20.52
N HIS A 188 20.31 -16.16 21.12
CA HIS A 188 20.52 -14.90 21.83
C HIS A 188 21.48 -15.06 23.00
N GLN A 189 21.28 -16.07 23.85
CA GLN A 189 22.17 -16.38 24.96
C GLN A 189 23.59 -16.68 24.47
N ARG A 190 23.72 -17.52 23.44
CA ARG A 190 25.01 -17.79 22.79
C ARG A 190 25.67 -16.52 22.25
N CYS A 191 24.88 -15.62 21.66
CA CYS A 191 25.37 -14.36 21.13
C CYS A 191 25.92 -13.44 22.24
N LEU A 192 25.25 -13.37 23.39
CA LEU A 192 25.70 -12.63 24.56
C LEU A 192 27.03 -13.20 25.10
N GLU A 193 27.11 -14.52 25.25
CA GLU A 193 28.31 -15.21 25.77
C GLU A 193 29.53 -15.03 24.86
N GLN A 194 29.33 -15.08 23.54
CA GLN A 194 30.42 -14.99 22.56
C GLN A 194 30.87 -13.57 22.24
N ASN A 195 30.06 -12.55 22.53
CA ASN A 195 30.32 -11.17 22.13
C ASN A 195 30.28 -10.21 23.35
N THR A 196 31.07 -10.51 24.37
CA THR A 196 31.11 -9.74 25.63
C THR A 196 31.49 -8.26 25.48
N ASN A 197 32.26 -7.90 24.45
CA ASN A 197 32.60 -6.50 24.13
C ASN A 197 31.67 -5.87 23.05
N ALA A 198 30.55 -6.51 22.72
CA ALA A 198 29.54 -5.93 21.85
C ALA A 198 28.49 -5.18 22.68
N ILE A 199 27.80 -4.24 22.03
CA ILE A 199 26.62 -3.59 22.59
C ILE A 199 25.36 -4.31 22.10
N HIS A 200 24.45 -4.60 23.02
CA HIS A 200 23.19 -5.28 22.74
C HIS A 200 22.03 -4.33 23.07
N ILE A 201 21.20 -4.05 22.07
CA ILE A 201 20.12 -3.08 22.14
C ILE A 201 18.82 -3.80 21.74
N TYR A 202 17.76 -3.59 22.50
CA TYR A 202 16.46 -4.21 22.31
C TYR A 202 15.47 -3.14 21.91
N THR A 203 14.66 -3.42 20.90
CA THR A 203 13.70 -2.45 20.37
C THR A 203 12.30 -3.00 20.40
N ASP A 204 11.32 -2.16 20.71
CA ASP A 204 9.90 -2.51 20.68
C ASP A 204 9.05 -1.32 20.22
N GLY A 205 7.90 -1.62 19.62
CA GLY A 205 6.91 -0.66 19.14
C GLY A 205 5.60 -0.78 19.91
N SER A 206 5.14 0.32 20.50
CA SER A 206 3.89 0.35 21.26
C SER A 206 2.76 1.09 20.53
N GLY A 207 1.52 0.74 20.88
CA GLY A 207 0.33 1.43 20.43
C GLY A 207 -0.68 1.52 21.59
N ILE A 208 -0.83 2.70 22.20
CA ILE A 208 -1.68 2.90 23.39
C ILE A 208 -2.65 4.04 23.10
N ASN A 209 -3.95 3.84 23.35
CA ASN A 209 -4.99 4.87 23.19
C ASN A 209 -4.98 5.58 21.82
N GLY A 210 -4.65 4.84 20.76
CA GLY A 210 -4.57 5.40 19.39
C GLY A 210 -3.30 6.18 19.10
N GLN A 211 -2.34 6.22 20.03
CA GLN A 211 -1.01 6.80 19.86
C GLN A 211 0.04 5.72 19.63
N ILE A 212 0.98 6.00 18.74
CA ILE A 212 2.07 5.11 18.36
C ILE A 212 3.38 5.64 18.92
N GLY A 213 4.11 4.74 19.57
CA GLY A 213 5.45 4.99 20.08
C GLY A 213 6.42 3.88 19.70
N ALA A 214 7.71 4.19 19.83
CA ALA A 214 8.79 3.23 19.72
C ALA A 214 9.78 3.46 20.86
N ALA A 215 10.44 2.39 21.30
CA ALA A 215 11.47 2.46 22.31
C ALA A 215 12.66 1.57 21.93
N ALA A 216 13.84 1.98 22.39
CA ALA A 216 15.05 1.19 22.35
C ALA A 216 15.73 1.23 23.72
N VAL A 217 16.20 0.08 24.19
CA VAL A 217 16.86 -0.07 25.50
C VAL A 217 18.17 -0.83 25.31
N CYS A 218 19.24 -0.27 25.86
CA CYS A 218 20.52 -0.95 26.01
C CYS A 218 20.77 -1.25 27.49
N ILE A 219 20.75 -2.54 27.84
CA ILE A 219 20.87 -2.98 29.23
C ILE A 219 22.28 -2.73 29.78
N SER A 220 23.33 -2.92 28.95
CA SER A 220 24.71 -2.77 29.39
C SER A 220 25.11 -1.33 29.71
N THR A 221 24.52 -0.36 29.03
CA THR A 221 24.74 1.07 29.29
C THR A 221 23.63 1.72 30.10
N GLN A 222 22.56 0.98 30.42
CA GLN A 222 21.32 1.49 31.03
C GLN A 222 20.72 2.68 30.28
N GLN A 223 20.93 2.73 28.97
CA GLN A 223 20.38 3.78 28.13
C GLN A 223 19.03 3.36 27.57
N THR A 224 18.08 4.29 27.61
CA THR A 224 16.75 4.15 27.03
C THR A 224 16.50 5.34 26.14
N SER A 225 15.90 5.08 24.97
CA SER A 225 15.39 6.12 24.08
C SER A 225 13.95 5.77 23.70
N GLU A 226 13.10 6.78 23.63
CA GLU A 226 11.69 6.65 23.24
C GLU A 226 11.31 7.76 22.26
N ALA A 227 10.42 7.44 21.32
CA ALA A 227 9.89 8.39 20.37
C ALA A 227 8.39 8.20 20.20
N HIS A 228 7.67 9.32 20.19
CA HIS A 228 6.28 9.39 19.77
C HIS A 228 6.22 9.72 18.28
N ILE A 229 5.55 8.87 17.50
CA ILE A 229 5.54 8.96 16.03
C ILE A 229 4.28 9.65 15.52
N GLY A 230 3.19 9.49 16.25
CA GLY A 230 1.89 10.08 15.92
C GLY A 230 0.74 9.19 16.34
N ASP A 231 -0.39 9.32 15.65
CA ASP A 231 -1.57 8.51 15.90
C ASP A 231 -1.62 7.25 15.00
N ASN A 232 -2.55 6.34 15.30
CA ASN A 232 -2.80 5.12 14.52
C ASN A 232 -3.34 5.37 13.10
N MET A 233 -3.74 6.61 12.79
CA MET A 233 -4.29 6.98 11.47
C MET A 233 -3.20 7.43 10.51
N THR A 234 -2.14 8.04 11.05
CA THR A 234 -1.00 8.64 10.34
C THR A 234 0.20 7.70 10.30
N SER A 235 0.39 6.90 11.35
CA SER A 235 1.57 6.04 11.51
C SER A 235 1.22 4.56 11.39
N THR A 236 2.00 3.82 10.60
CA THR A 236 1.79 2.38 10.44
C THR A 236 2.50 1.58 11.54
N VAL A 237 1.96 0.40 11.87
CA VAL A 237 2.65 -0.60 12.72
C VAL A 237 4.04 -0.95 12.17
N HIS A 238 4.30 -0.78 10.87
CA HIS A 238 5.64 -1.00 10.33
C HIS A 238 6.60 0.16 10.63
N ALA A 239 6.13 1.40 10.52
CA ALA A 239 6.93 2.59 10.79
C ALA A 239 7.43 2.65 12.24
N ARG A 240 6.60 2.23 13.21
CA ARG A 240 7.02 2.23 14.63
C ARG A 240 8.18 1.29 14.94
N GLU A 241 8.21 0.14 14.28
CA GLU A 241 9.24 -0.87 14.50
C GLU A 241 10.56 -0.42 13.86
N LEU A 242 10.47 0.24 12.69
CA LEU A 242 11.62 0.88 12.06
C LEU A 242 12.17 2.02 12.92
N GLN A 243 11.29 2.83 13.53
CA GLN A 243 11.71 3.88 14.45
C GLN A 243 12.46 3.30 15.66
N GLY A 244 12.04 2.14 16.19
CA GLY A 244 12.78 1.44 17.24
C GLY A 244 14.24 1.15 16.84
N ILE A 245 14.47 0.72 15.59
CA ILE A 245 15.82 0.51 15.07
C ILE A 245 16.59 1.83 14.93
N VAL A 246 15.94 2.91 14.47
CA VAL A 246 16.56 4.25 14.40
C VAL A 246 17.05 4.67 15.79
N LEU A 247 16.21 4.53 16.82
CA LEU A 247 16.57 4.83 18.20
C LEU A 247 17.72 3.95 18.70
N ALA A 248 17.74 2.67 18.34
CA ALA A 248 18.86 1.79 18.69
C ALA A 248 20.18 2.21 18.03
N LEU A 249 20.15 2.64 16.77
CA LEU A 249 21.34 3.16 16.08
C LEU A 249 21.82 4.47 16.70
N GLU A 250 20.92 5.32 17.18
CA GLU A 250 21.26 6.54 17.93
C GLU A 250 21.96 6.21 19.26
N ILE A 251 21.44 5.23 20.01
CA ILE A 251 22.10 4.75 21.24
C ILE A 251 23.51 4.22 20.91
N ALA A 252 23.65 3.40 19.86
CA ALA A 252 24.94 2.86 19.47
C ALA A 252 25.94 3.96 19.03
N GLN A 253 25.44 4.98 18.33
CA GLN A 253 26.25 6.12 17.91
C GLN A 253 26.71 6.95 19.12
N ALA A 254 25.81 7.22 20.08
CA ALA A 254 26.15 7.91 21.32
C ALA A 254 27.17 7.14 22.17
N ASP A 255 27.05 5.81 22.27
CA ASP A 255 28.05 4.97 22.96
C ASP A 255 29.46 5.12 22.34
N LYS A 256 29.54 5.17 21.00
CA LYS A 256 30.78 5.41 20.27
C LYS A 256 31.33 6.83 20.49
N GLU A 257 30.47 7.85 20.43
CA GLU A 257 30.84 9.26 20.65
C GLU A 257 31.36 9.52 22.07
N ASN A 258 30.85 8.77 23.06
CA ASN A 258 31.36 8.76 24.44
C ASN A 258 32.72 8.04 24.60
N GLY A 259 33.33 7.56 23.51
CA GLY A 259 34.66 6.96 23.49
C GLY A 259 34.68 5.44 23.74
N ASN A 260 33.53 4.77 23.80
CA ASN A 260 33.49 3.32 23.97
C ASN A 260 33.81 2.61 22.65
N HIS A 261 34.71 1.63 22.72
CA HIS A 261 35.15 0.85 21.57
C HIS A 261 34.51 -0.55 21.60
N ARG A 262 33.36 -0.68 20.94
CA ARG A 262 32.63 -1.95 20.83
C ARG A 262 33.09 -2.75 19.62
N SER A 263 33.14 -4.08 19.77
CA SER A 263 33.50 -4.97 18.65
C SER A 263 32.39 -5.06 17.60
N LYS A 264 31.12 -5.02 18.05
CA LYS A 264 29.90 -5.11 17.23
C LYS A 264 28.73 -4.41 17.92
N VAL A 265 27.70 -4.08 17.14
CA VAL A 265 26.38 -3.64 17.60
C VAL A 265 25.37 -4.71 17.23
N PHE A 266 24.64 -5.23 18.21
CA PHE A 266 23.52 -6.14 18.02
C PHE A 266 22.22 -5.44 18.37
N ILE A 267 21.31 -5.37 17.41
CA ILE A 267 19.96 -4.85 17.60
C ILE A 267 18.99 -6.03 17.53
N HIS A 268 18.19 -6.20 18.58
CA HIS A 268 17.24 -7.29 18.74
C HIS A 268 15.82 -6.74 18.62
N THR A 269 15.04 -7.34 17.72
CA THR A 269 13.63 -7.04 17.48
C THR A 269 12.90 -8.35 17.20
N ASP A 270 11.63 -8.44 17.60
CA ASP A 270 10.76 -9.58 17.31
C ASP A 270 10.05 -9.43 15.94
N ASN A 271 10.13 -8.25 15.30
CA ASN A 271 9.45 -7.99 14.05
C ASN A 271 10.27 -8.40 12.82
N GLN A 272 9.99 -9.60 12.30
CA GLN A 272 10.66 -10.12 11.10
C GLN A 272 10.51 -9.24 9.86
N ALA A 273 9.41 -8.51 9.71
CA ALA A 273 9.21 -7.62 8.56
C ALA A 273 10.21 -6.47 8.62
N THR A 274 10.42 -5.91 9.81
CA THR A 274 11.39 -4.84 10.09
C THR A 274 12.83 -5.30 9.87
N ILE A 275 13.20 -6.49 10.35
CA ILE A 275 14.53 -7.09 10.10
C ILE A 275 14.80 -7.19 8.59
N ARG A 276 13.82 -7.71 7.83
CA ARG A 276 13.94 -7.91 6.38
C ARG A 276 14.01 -6.58 5.63
N SER A 277 13.23 -5.58 6.03
CA SER A 277 13.22 -4.26 5.38
C SER A 277 14.52 -3.50 5.63
N SER A 278 15.08 -3.56 6.85
CA SER A 278 16.35 -2.89 7.15
C SER A 278 17.54 -3.50 6.41
N ALA A 279 17.52 -4.82 6.17
CA ALA A 279 18.55 -5.49 5.36
C ALA A 279 18.43 -5.20 3.86
N LYS A 280 17.20 -5.02 3.37
CA LYS A 280 16.89 -4.76 1.96
C LYS A 280 15.83 -3.66 1.84
N PRO A 281 16.22 -2.39 2.03
CA PRO A 281 15.31 -1.26 1.95
C PRO A 281 14.59 -1.19 0.61
N LYS A 282 13.27 -0.92 0.66
CA LYS A 282 12.42 -0.77 -0.53
C LYS A 282 11.53 0.45 -0.35
N GLY A 283 11.21 1.12 -1.45
CA GLY A 283 10.23 2.22 -1.47
C GLY A 283 8.84 1.74 -1.08
N LYS A 284 8.48 1.91 0.20
CA LYS A 284 7.17 1.65 0.80
C LYS A 284 6.92 2.71 1.87
N SER A 285 5.73 2.72 2.47
CA SER A 285 5.49 3.60 3.62
C SER A 285 6.46 3.27 4.77
N GLY A 286 6.99 4.31 5.40
CA GLY A 286 8.12 4.26 6.34
C GLY A 286 9.49 4.31 5.64
N ALA A 287 9.55 4.64 4.35
CA ALA A 287 10.81 4.65 3.60
C ALA A 287 11.82 5.67 4.12
N TYR A 288 11.35 6.81 4.63
CA TYR A 288 12.21 7.83 5.25
C TYR A 288 12.99 7.27 6.46
N LEU A 289 12.40 6.34 7.23
CA LEU A 289 13.10 5.66 8.33
C LEU A 289 14.14 4.67 7.80
N LEU A 290 13.83 4.00 6.69
CA LEU A 290 14.78 3.10 6.04
C LEU A 290 15.98 3.85 5.43
N GLU A 291 15.78 5.08 4.92
CA GLU A 291 16.88 5.97 4.50
C GLU A 291 17.79 6.27 5.69
N ILE A 292 17.22 6.69 6.83
CA ILE A 292 17.98 6.98 8.06
C ILE A 292 18.76 5.74 8.54
N ILE A 293 18.13 4.57 8.52
CA ILE A 293 18.78 3.30 8.91
C ILE A 293 19.93 2.98 7.95
N ALA A 294 19.71 3.14 6.64
CA ALA A 294 20.74 2.85 5.63
C ALA A 294 21.93 3.80 5.70
N ASP A 295 21.72 5.06 6.10
CA ASP A 295 22.79 6.05 6.28
C ASP A 295 23.62 5.78 7.56
N LYS A 296 23.00 5.18 8.58
CA LYS A 296 23.62 4.86 9.87
C LYS A 296 24.26 3.46 9.94
N THR A 297 24.13 2.63 8.92
CA THR A 297 24.64 1.23 8.89
C THR A 297 25.70 1.02 7.82
#